data_AF-C0QTF3-F1
#
_entry.id   AF-C0QTF3-F1
#
_cell.length_a   1.000
_cell.length_b   1.000
_cell.length_c   1.000
_cell.angle_alpha   90.00
_cell.angle_beta   90.00
_cell.angle_gamma   90.00
#
_symmetry.space_group_name_H-M   'P 1'
#
loop_
_entity.id
_entity.type
_entity.pdbx_description
1 polymer ?
#
loop_
_entity_poly.entity_id
_entity_poly.type
_entity_poly.pdbx_seq_one_letter_code
_entity_poly.pdbx_strand_id
1 'polypeptide(L)'
;MSQEQGNKVNIDRAKVEEVLEQIRPMLRFDGGDVELVDIGEDGTVYVRLMGSCHGCAMSLVTLKGGIEMKLKEAIPEVKEVVAVNLEQPMF
;
A
#
# COMPACT_ATOMS: atom_id res chain seq x y z
N MET A 1 2.88 -3.16 -27.49
CA MET A 1 3.64 -3.08 -26.23
C MET A 1 2.71 -2.49 -25.20
N SER A 2 2.37 -3.08 -24.06
CA SER A 2 2.49 -4.43 -23.54
C SER A 2 1.47 -4.44 -22.40
N GLN A 3 0.50 -5.33 -22.41
CA GLN A 3 -0.25 -5.68 -21.20
C GLN A 3 -0.42 -7.20 -21.26
N GLU A 4 0.66 -7.88 -20.89
CA GLU A 4 0.60 -9.27 -20.47
C GLU A 4 -0.09 -9.24 -19.11
N GLN A 5 -1.39 -9.49 -19.10
CA GLN A 5 -2.16 -9.76 -17.90
C GLN A 5 -2.07 -11.28 -17.70
N GLY A 6 -1.15 -11.71 -16.86
CA GLY A 6 -0.59 -13.04 -16.82
C GLY A 6 -0.47 -13.66 -15.41
N ASN A 7 -1.35 -13.42 -14.44
CA ASN A 7 -1.66 -14.41 -13.40
C ASN A 7 -2.86 -14.01 -12.51
N LYS A 8 -3.75 -14.97 -12.24
CA LYS A 8 -4.87 -14.79 -11.31
C LYS A 8 -4.40 -15.06 -9.88
N VAL A 9 -3.93 -14.03 -9.18
CA VAL A 9 -3.99 -14.03 -7.71
C VAL A 9 -5.39 -13.58 -7.34
N ASN A 10 -6.14 -14.38 -6.57
CA ASN A 10 -7.50 -14.02 -6.14
C ASN A 10 -7.45 -13.05 -4.94
N ILE A 11 -6.59 -12.03 -4.98
CA ILE A 11 -6.67 -10.96 -4.00
C ILE A 11 -7.97 -10.21 -4.31
N ASP A 12 -8.98 -10.42 -3.48
CA ASP A 12 -10.23 -9.70 -3.56
C ASP A 12 -9.95 -8.21 -3.35
N ARG A 13 -10.00 -7.45 -4.45
CA ARG A 13 -9.88 -5.98 -4.42
C ARG A 13 -10.84 -5.37 -3.39
N ALA A 14 -12.02 -5.95 -3.22
CA ALA A 14 -13.01 -5.52 -2.24
C ALA A 14 -12.49 -5.68 -0.80
N LYS A 15 -11.75 -6.74 -0.53
CA LYS A 15 -11.11 -6.99 0.78
C LYS A 15 -9.99 -5.99 1.03
N VAL A 16 -9.15 -5.75 0.01
CA VAL A 16 -8.07 -4.75 0.09
C VAL A 16 -8.64 -3.37 0.31
N GLU A 17 -9.69 -3.01 -0.42
CA GLU A 17 -10.38 -1.72 -0.30
C GLU A 17 -11.06 -1.55 1.06
N GLU A 18 -11.73 -2.59 1.59
CA GLU A 18 -12.30 -2.58 2.94
C GLU A 18 -11.22 -2.32 4.00
N VAL A 19 -10.09 -3.02 3.94
CA VAL A 19 -8.96 -2.83 4.86
C VAL A 19 -8.37 -1.43 4.71
N LEU A 20 -8.18 -0.97 3.47
CA LEU A 20 -7.73 0.39 3.15
C LEU A 20 -8.69 1.45 3.71
N GLU A 21 -10.00 1.23 3.62
CA GLU A 21 -11.01 2.11 4.20
C GLU A 21 -10.96 2.16 5.73
N GLN A 22 -10.59 1.06 6.40
CA GLN A 22 -10.40 1.06 7.85
C GLN A 22 -9.13 1.81 8.29
N ILE A 23 -8.05 1.76 7.51
CA ILE A 23 -6.80 2.47 7.81
C ILE A 23 -6.77 3.91 7.28
N ARG A 24 -7.55 4.24 6.25
CA ARG A 24 -7.74 5.60 5.72
C ARG A 24 -7.98 6.67 6.80
N PRO A 25 -8.88 6.51 7.78
CA PRO A 25 -9.07 7.50 8.83
C PRO A 25 -7.84 7.63 9.74
N MET A 26 -7.13 6.54 10.05
CA MET A 26 -5.88 6.62 10.82
C MET A 26 -4.78 7.34 10.03
N LEU A 27 -4.67 7.06 8.73
CA LEU A 27 -3.72 7.71 7.84
C LEU A 27 -4.02 9.20 7.69
N ARG A 28 -5.30 9.56 7.53
CA ARG A 28 -5.74 10.97 7.48
C ARG A 28 -5.48 11.70 8.79
N PHE A 29 -5.59 11.02 9.92
CA PHE A 29 -5.25 11.57 11.22
C PHE A 29 -3.75 11.94 11.30
N ASP A 30 -2.90 11.15 10.66
CA ASP A 30 -1.45 11.41 10.54
C ASP A 30 -1.12 12.42 9.41
N GLY A 31 -2.12 12.87 8.64
CA GLY A 31 -1.94 13.78 7.50
C GLY A 31 -1.53 13.10 6.19
N GLY A 32 -1.79 11.79 6.10
CA GLY A 32 -1.61 10.95 4.91
C GLY A 32 -2.91 10.34 4.39
N ASP A 33 -2.83 9.68 3.25
CA ASP A 33 -3.90 8.95 2.59
C ASP A 33 -3.26 7.82 1.78
N VAL A 34 -4.05 6.82 1.41
CA VAL A 34 -3.59 5.65 0.67
C VAL A 34 -4.62 5.29 -0.39
N GLU A 35 -4.12 4.98 -1.58
CA GLU A 35 -4.91 4.58 -2.73
C GLU A 35 -4.34 3.29 -3.31
N LEU A 36 -5.22 2.34 -3.64
CA LEU A 36 -4.83 1.13 -4.36
C LEU A 36 -4.53 1.50 -5.81
N VAL A 37 -3.32 1.19 -6.28
CA VAL A 37 -2.92 1.45 -7.67
C VAL A 37 -3.08 0.19 -8.50
N ASP A 38 -2.45 -0.90 -8.04
CA ASP A 38 -2.40 -2.15 -8.78
C ASP A 38 -2.11 -3.32 -7.84
N ILE A 39 -2.38 -4.55 -8.29
CA ILE A 39 -2.10 -5.77 -7.55
C ILE A 39 -1.32 -6.70 -8.47
N GLY A 40 -0.04 -6.84 -8.16
CA GLY A 40 0.89 -7.71 -8.85
C GLY A 40 0.56 -9.18 -8.66
N GLU A 41 0.94 -9.92 -9.69
CA GLU A 41 0.70 -11.34 -9.92
C GLU A 41 1.44 -12.27 -8.93
N ASP A 42 2.39 -11.72 -8.18
CA ASP A 42 3.17 -12.45 -7.17
C ASP A 42 2.60 -12.28 -5.75
N GLY A 43 1.49 -11.55 -5.60
CA GLY A 43 0.93 -11.13 -4.32
C GLY A 43 1.50 -9.79 -3.82
N THR A 44 2.02 -8.96 -4.72
CA THR A 44 2.56 -7.64 -4.41
C THR A 44 1.48 -6.58 -4.61
N VAL A 45 1.09 -5.87 -3.56
CA VAL A 45 0.09 -4.80 -3.66
C VAL A 45 0.80 -3.46 -3.87
N TYR A 46 0.49 -2.80 -4.98
CA TYR A 46 0.97 -1.47 -5.29
C TYR A 46 -0.03 -0.45 -4.76
N VAL A 47 0.42 0.38 -3.82
CA VAL A 47 -0.37 1.46 -3.25
C VAL A 47 0.31 2.80 -3.53
N ARG A 48 -0.48 3.86 -3.58
CA ARG A 48 0.00 5.24 -3.64
C ARG A 48 -0.33 5.88 -2.30
N LEU A 49 0.72 6.22 -1.57
CA LEU A 49 0.59 7.02 -0.35
C LEU A 49 0.55 8.49 -0.76
N MET A 50 -0.52 9.19 -0.40
CA MET A 50 -0.68 10.63 -0.61
C MET A 50 -0.64 11.33 0.74
N GLY A 51 0.43 12.03 1.09
CA GLY A 51 0.52 12.68 2.40
C GLY A 51 1.23 14.03 2.35
N SER A 52 0.80 14.92 3.24
CA SER A 52 1.33 16.28 3.38
C SER A 52 2.51 16.36 4.35
N CYS A 53 2.85 15.26 5.05
CA CYS A 53 3.97 15.25 5.99
C CYS A 53 5.31 15.03 5.26
N HIS A 54 5.65 16.00 4.40
CA HIS A 54 6.87 16.10 3.60
C HIS A 54 8.15 16.34 4.44
N GLY A 55 8.08 16.24 5.78
CA GLY A 55 9.10 16.77 6.69
C GLY A 55 9.91 15.76 7.49
N CYS A 56 9.41 14.55 7.73
CA CYS A 56 10.11 13.55 8.56
C CYS A 56 10.16 12.21 7.83
N ALA A 57 11.26 11.97 7.10
CA ALA A 57 11.54 10.72 6.41
C ALA A 57 11.42 9.47 7.32
N MET A 58 11.59 9.64 8.64
CA MET A 58 11.43 8.60 9.64
C MET A 58 9.97 8.15 9.88
N SER A 59 9.00 9.07 9.77
CA SER A 59 7.59 8.75 10.03
C SER A 59 6.96 7.98 8.87
N LEU A 60 7.36 8.26 7.62
CA LEU A 60 6.84 7.55 6.45
C LEU A 60 7.23 6.06 6.43
N VAL A 61 8.44 5.71 6.85
CA VAL A 61 8.87 4.31 6.97
C VAL A 61 8.03 3.58 8.02
N THR A 62 7.75 4.23 9.15
CA THR A 62 6.91 3.69 10.22
C THR A 62 5.46 3.53 9.76
N LEU A 63 4.93 4.51 9.00
CA LEU A 63 3.59 4.47 8.43
C LEU A 63 3.43 3.33 7.42
N LYS A 64 4.38 3.18 6.50
CA LYS A 64 4.40 2.08 5.52
C LYS A 64 4.39 0.73 6.21
N GLY A 65 5.22 0.56 7.25
CA GLY A 65 5.27 -0.66 8.05
C GLY A 65 3.93 -1.00 8.70
N GLY A 66 3.20 0.00 9.23
CA GLY A 66 1.88 -0.19 9.82
C GLY A 66 0.82 -0.65 8.81
N ILE A 67 0.81 -0.05 7.62
CA ILE A 67 -0.10 -0.43 6.52
C ILE A 67 0.22 -1.84 6.02
N GLU A 68 1.50 -2.15 5.81
CA GLU A 68 1.94 -3.46 5.35
C GLU A 68 1.56 -4.56 6.35
N MET A 69 1.76 -4.31 7.66
CA MET A 69 1.37 -5.24 8.71
C MET A 69 -0.15 -5.47 8.72
N LYS A 70 -0.95 -4.41 8.61
CA LYS A 70 -2.41 -4.51 8.58
C LYS A 70 -2.94 -5.23 7.34
N LEU A 71 -2.36 -4.97 6.17
CA LEU A 71 -2.72 -5.69 4.94
C LEU A 71 -2.37 -7.17 5.05
N LYS A 72 -1.18 -7.52 5.55
CA LYS A 72 -0.76 -8.92 5.77
C LYS A 72 -1.61 -9.64 6.81
N GLU A 73 -2.04 -8.94 7.87
CA GLU A 73 -2.89 -9.48 8.93
C GLU A 73 -4.31 -9.78 8.41
N ALA A 74 -4.86 -8.90 7.57
CA ALA A 74 -6.20 -9.07 6.99
C ALA A 74 -6.21 -9.99 5.76
N ILE A 75 -5.14 -9.99 4.96
CA ILE A 75 -5.01 -10.70 3.69
C ILE A 75 -3.63 -11.38 3.66
N PRO A 76 -3.52 -12.62 4.13
CA PRO A 76 -2.24 -13.36 4.12
C PRO A 76 -1.74 -13.70 2.70
N GLU A 77 -2.55 -13.48 1.66
CA GLU A 77 -2.13 -13.58 0.26
C GLU A 77 -1.23 -12.41 -0.19
N VAL A 78 -1.17 -11.30 0.58
CA VAL A 78 -0.27 -10.19 0.30
C VAL A 78 1.13 -10.54 0.79
N LYS A 79 2.06 -10.75 -0.14
CA LYS A 79 3.49 -10.94 0.17
C LYS A 79 4.20 -9.63 0.50
N GLU A 80 3.92 -8.60 -0.29
CA GLU A 80 4.65 -7.34 -0.23
C GLU A 80 3.72 -6.16 -0.54
N VAL A 81 3.96 -5.03 0.12
CA VAL A 81 3.28 -3.77 -0.18
C VAL A 81 4.31 -2.75 -0.66
N VAL A 82 4.14 -2.30 -1.89
CA VAL A 82 5.03 -1.35 -2.55
C VAL A 82 4.31 -0.02 -2.70
N ALA A 83 4.86 1.02 -2.09
CA ALA A 83 4.34 2.37 -2.27
C ALA A 83 5.01 3.02 -3.49
N VAL A 84 4.24 3.26 -4.56
CA VAL A 84 4.78 3.81 -5.83
C VAL A 84 5.24 5.26 -5.75
N ASN A 85 4.91 5.95 -4.65
CA ASN A 85 5.26 7.36 -4.40
C ASN A 85 6.36 7.54 -3.34
N LEU A 86 6.94 6.46 -2.82
CA LEU A 86 8.13 6.54 -1.99
C LEU A 86 9.34 6.66 -2.93
N GLU A 87 9.59 7.87 -3.40
CA GLU A 87 10.93 8.25 -3.87
C GLU A 87 11.83 8.20 -2.63
N GLN A 88 12.45 7.04 -2.40
CA GLN A 88 13.49 6.92 -1.40
C GLN A 88 14.77 7.44 -2.08
N PRO A 89 15.28 8.64 -1.75
CA PRO A 89 16.70 8.85 -1.90
C PRO A 89 17.35 7.84 -0.96
N MET A 90 17.85 6.75 -1.54
CA MET A 90 18.76 5.84 -0.87
C MET A 90 20.06 6.61 -0.65
N PHE A 91 20.16 7.46 0.38
CA PHE A 91 21.40 7.93 1.01
C PHE A 91 21.12 8.47 2.41
#